data_AF-M0K204-F1
#
_entry.id   AF-M0K204-F1
#
_cell.length_a   1.000
_cell.length_b   1.000
_cell.length_c   1.000
_cell.angle_alpha   90.00
_cell.angle_beta   90.00
_cell.angle_gamma   90.00
#
_symmetry.space_group_name_H-M   'P 1'
#
loop_
_entity.id
_entity.type
_entity.pdbx_description
1 polymer ?
#
loop_
_entity_poly.entity_id
_entity_poly.type
_entity_poly.pdbx_seq_one_letter_code
_entity_poly.pdbx_strand_id
1 'polypeptide(L)'
;MSHPTDDIDDEVLLTKLATYRNRKLLLWQLAADGRSFCGIPFVARERDLQNASIDEQVQAFVDDMLSDGEVRPEYDAMADWEALEANHGDTADQHL
;
A
#
# COMPACT_ATOMS: atom_id res chain seq x y z
N MET A 1 -1.86 15.28 21.47
CA MET A 1 -2.17 16.43 20.61
C MET A 1 -2.38 15.85 19.22
N SER A 2 -3.61 15.87 18.73
CA SER A 2 -3.95 15.33 17.41
C SER A 2 -3.53 16.35 16.36
N HIS A 3 -2.67 15.95 15.43
CA HIS A 3 -2.33 16.76 14.27
C HIS A 3 -3.51 16.72 13.28
N PRO A 4 -4.08 17.86 12.90
CA PRO A 4 -5.06 17.93 11.84
C PRO A 4 -4.31 18.17 10.53
N THR A 5 -3.91 17.08 9.91
CA THR A 5 -3.60 17.03 8.48
C THR A 5 -4.43 15.88 7.93
N ASP A 6 -4.92 16.02 6.70
CA ASP A 6 -5.77 15.06 6.00
C ASP A 6 -5.13 13.66 5.94
N ASP A 7 -5.18 12.92 7.06
CA ASP A 7 -4.82 11.52 7.14
C ASP A 7 -5.88 10.78 6.31
N ILE A 8 -5.51 10.42 5.09
CA ILE A 8 -6.27 9.41 4.37
C ILE A 8 -6.31 8.21 5.30
N ASP A 9 -7.52 7.82 5.70
CA ASP A 9 -7.73 6.74 6.64
C ASP A 9 -7.09 5.46 6.08
N ASP A 10 -6.06 4.95 6.77
CA ASP A 10 -5.34 3.75 6.37
C ASP A 10 -6.30 2.55 6.21
N GLU A 11 -7.37 2.50 7.00
CA GLU A 11 -8.41 1.46 6.87
C GLU A 11 -9.13 1.56 5.52
N VAL A 12 -9.38 2.78 5.03
CA VAL A 12 -9.97 3.02 3.71
C VAL A 12 -8.99 2.61 2.61
N LEU A 13 -7.70 2.94 2.74
CA LEU A 13 -6.67 2.53 1.78
C LEU A 13 -6.57 1.00 1.69
N LEU A 14 -6.49 0.32 2.83
CA LEU A 14 -6.40 -1.15 2.91
C LEU A 14 -7.65 -1.81 2.34
N THR A 15 -8.84 -1.31 2.66
CA THR A 15 -10.11 -1.81 2.11
C THR A 15 -10.16 -1.66 0.59
N LYS A 16 -9.71 -0.53 0.05
CA LYS A 16 -9.64 -0.31 -1.40
C LYS A 16 -8.61 -1.23 -2.05
N LEU A 17 -7.45 -1.38 -1.45
CA LEU A 17 -6.38 -2.23 -1.95
C LEU A 17 -6.76 -3.71 -1.96
N ALA A 18 -7.54 -4.16 -0.98
CA ALA A 18 -8.06 -5.53 -0.92
C ALA A 18 -8.94 -5.92 -2.12
N THR A 19 -9.56 -4.95 -2.81
CA THR A 19 -10.36 -5.23 -4.01
C THR A 19 -9.53 -5.83 -5.15
N TYR A 20 -8.21 -5.60 -5.16
CA TYR A 20 -7.28 -6.17 -6.13
C TYR A 20 -6.89 -7.63 -5.82
N ARG A 21 -7.32 -8.18 -4.68
CA ARG A 21 -7.10 -9.58 -4.27
C ARG A 21 -5.63 -10.03 -4.30
N ASN A 22 -4.70 -9.08 -4.19
CA ASN A 22 -3.27 -9.35 -4.14
C ASN A 22 -2.74 -9.05 -2.73
N ARG A 23 -2.40 -10.12 -2.02
CA ARG A 23 -1.94 -10.06 -0.62
C ARG A 23 -0.65 -9.25 -0.45
N LYS A 24 0.28 -9.33 -1.41
CA LYS A 24 1.57 -8.63 -1.33
C LYS A 24 1.39 -7.10 -1.35
N LEU A 25 0.36 -6.59 -2.02
CA LEU A 25 0.01 -5.17 -1.96
C LEU A 25 -0.36 -4.74 -0.53
N LEU A 26 -1.23 -5.50 0.14
CA LEU A 26 -1.64 -5.23 1.53
C LEU A 26 -0.45 -5.28 2.48
N LEU A 27 0.39 -6.32 2.37
CA LEU A 27 1.57 -6.48 3.21
C LEU A 27 2.55 -5.32 3.02
N TRP A 28 2.76 -4.88 1.79
CA TRP A 28 3.65 -3.75 1.51
C TRP A 28 3.08 -2.43 2.05
N GLN A 29 1.78 -2.20 1.91
CA GLN A 29 1.12 -1.02 2.48
C GLN A 29 1.17 -1.02 4.01
N LEU A 30 0.91 -2.17 4.65
CA LEU A 30 0.99 -2.32 6.11
C LEU A 30 2.43 -2.11 6.62
N ALA A 31 3.42 -2.62 5.90
CA ALA A 31 4.83 -2.39 6.23
C ALA A 31 5.25 -0.91 6.06
N ALA A 32 4.51 -0.17 5.24
CA ALA A 32 4.71 1.26 4.99
C ALA A 32 4.04 2.15 6.03
N ASP A 33 3.21 1.61 6.93
CA ASP A 33 2.56 2.38 7.99
C ASP A 33 3.59 3.20 8.80
N GLY A 34 3.32 4.49 8.94
CA GLY A 34 4.22 5.47 9.57
C GLY A 34 5.51 5.77 8.80
N ARG A 35 5.71 5.25 7.59
CA ARG A 35 6.91 5.48 6.75
C ARG A 35 6.62 6.42 5.59
N SER A 36 7.56 7.31 5.29
CA SER A 36 7.41 8.35 4.26
C SER A 36 8.06 8.04 2.91
N PHE A 37 8.57 6.83 2.74
CA PHE A 37 9.36 6.40 1.57
C PHE A 37 8.78 5.17 0.84
N CYS A 38 7.64 4.65 1.27
CA CYS A 38 6.96 3.53 0.63
C CYS A 38 5.44 3.60 0.87
N GLY A 39 4.67 2.72 0.24
CA GLY A 39 3.21 2.71 0.32
C GLY A 39 2.51 3.72 -0.58
N ILE A 40 1.17 3.73 -0.50
CA ILE A 40 0.29 4.59 -1.28
C ILE A 40 0.60 6.08 -1.08
N PRO A 41 0.80 6.60 0.15
CA PRO A 41 1.09 8.03 0.32
C PRO A 41 2.41 8.45 -0.34
N PHE A 42 3.42 7.57 -0.35
CA PHE A 42 4.68 7.82 -1.03
C PHE A 42 4.49 7.88 -2.55
N VAL A 43 3.84 6.87 -3.14
CA VAL A 43 3.60 6.86 -4.59
C VAL A 43 2.72 8.04 -5.01
N ALA A 44 1.68 8.36 -4.24
CA ALA A 44 0.85 9.53 -4.49
C ALA A 44 1.68 10.82 -4.53
N ARG A 45 2.65 10.98 -3.62
CA ARG A 45 3.57 12.13 -3.63
C ARG A 45 4.50 12.15 -4.84
N GLU A 46 5.13 11.02 -5.18
CA GLU A 46 6.05 10.93 -6.33
C GLU A 46 5.35 11.18 -7.67
N ARG A 47 4.02 10.96 -7.71
CA ARG A 47 3.19 11.12 -8.90
C ARG A 47 2.36 12.42 -8.92
N ASP A 48 2.52 13.30 -7.93
CA ASP A 48 1.73 14.54 -7.77
C ASP A 48 0.21 14.30 -7.64
N LEU A 49 -0.18 13.22 -6.96
CA LEU A 49 -1.56 12.74 -6.77
C LEU A 49 -2.09 12.91 -5.34
N GLN A 50 -1.42 13.69 -4.48
CA GLN A 50 -1.81 13.85 -3.07
C GLN A 50 -3.22 14.44 -2.91
N ASN A 51 -3.65 15.26 -3.86
CA ASN A 51 -5.00 15.86 -3.90
C ASN A 51 -5.97 15.09 -4.82
N ALA A 52 -5.52 13.98 -5.41
CA ALA A 52 -6.36 13.12 -6.25
C ALA A 52 -7.29 12.28 -5.36
N SER A 53 -8.28 11.64 -5.98
CA SER A 53 -9.16 10.72 -5.26
C SER A 53 -8.39 9.53 -4.69
N ILE A 54 -8.91 8.93 -3.62
CA ILE A 54 -8.31 7.71 -3.03
C ILE A 54 -8.18 6.60 -4.08
N ASP A 55 -9.17 6.46 -4.95
CA ASP A 55 -9.15 5.45 -6.01
C ASP A 55 -7.98 5.68 -6.98
N GLU A 56 -7.69 6.92 -7.36
CA GLU A 56 -6.54 7.27 -8.22
C GLU A 56 -5.21 7.01 -7.52
N GLN A 57 -5.10 7.35 -6.24
CA GLN A 57 -3.87 7.11 -5.46
C GLN A 57 -3.60 5.61 -5.29
N VAL A 58 -4.63 4.83 -4.96
CA VAL A 58 -4.55 3.37 -4.86
C VAL A 58 -4.19 2.76 -6.21
N GLN A 59 -4.84 3.18 -7.30
CA GLN A 59 -4.54 2.67 -8.64
C GLN A 59 -3.09 2.97 -9.02
N ALA A 60 -2.60 4.19 -8.78
CA ALA A 60 -1.21 4.55 -9.06
C ALA A 60 -0.22 3.68 -8.28
N PHE A 61 -0.53 3.35 -7.02
CA PHE A 61 0.28 2.41 -6.23
C PHE A 61 0.26 0.99 -6.80
N VAL A 62 -0.91 0.49 -7.22
CA VAL A 62 -1.04 -0.83 -7.84
C VAL A 62 -0.26 -0.90 -9.15
N ASP A 63 -0.40 0.11 -10.01
CA ASP A 63 0.32 0.21 -11.29
C ASP A 63 1.83 0.36 -11.09
N ASP A 64 2.24 0.99 -9.98
CA ASP A 64 3.65 1.12 -9.63
C ASP A 64 4.22 -0.22 -9.15
N MET A 65 3.49 -0.97 -8.32
CA MET A 65 3.94 -2.23 -7.74
C MET A 65 3.80 -3.45 -8.66
N LEU A 66 2.77 -3.50 -9.49
CA LEU A 66 2.44 -4.67 -10.29
C LEU A 66 2.83 -4.50 -11.77
N SER A 67 3.23 -5.60 -12.41
CA SER A 67 3.32 -5.74 -13.86
C SER A 67 2.67 -7.06 -14.23
N ASP A 68 1.72 -7.03 -15.17
CA ASP A 68 0.94 -8.21 -15.58
C ASP A 68 0.27 -8.96 -14.40
N GLY A 69 -0.13 -8.22 -13.37
CA GLY A 69 -0.81 -8.74 -12.17
C GLY A 69 0.12 -9.30 -11.09
N GLU A 70 1.41 -9.42 -11.37
CA GLU A 70 2.43 -9.89 -10.43
C GLU A 70 3.25 -8.73 -9.86
N VAL A 71 3.78 -8.89 -8.65
CA VAL A 71 4.68 -7.86 -8.07
C VAL A 71 5.93 -7.76 -8.94
N ARG A 72 6.30 -6.52 -9.29
CA ARG A 72 7.48 -6.29 -10.13
C ARG A 72 8.75 -6.82 -9.46
N PRO A 73 9.72 -7.33 -10.24
CA PRO A 73 10.95 -7.92 -9.70
C PRO A 73 11.75 -6.99 -8.78
N GLU A 74 11.69 -5.67 -8.98
CA GLU A 74 12.44 -4.73 -8.12
C GLU A 74 11.93 -4.75 -6.69
N TYR A 75 10.60 -4.83 -6.51
CA TYR A 75 9.98 -4.95 -5.19
C TYR A 75 10.12 -6.36 -4.64
N ASP A 76 9.95 -7.37 -5.48
CA ASP A 76 10.02 -8.78 -5.07
C ASP A 76 11.41 -9.15 -4.53
N ALA A 77 12.48 -8.59 -5.10
CA ALA A 77 13.85 -8.81 -4.63
C ALA A 77 14.22 -7.98 -3.38
N MET A 78 13.56 -6.86 -3.14
CA MET A 78 13.82 -5.98 -1.99
C MET A 78 13.04 -6.41 -0.73
N ALA A 79 11.89 -7.06 -0.91
CA ALA A 79 11.02 -7.45 0.18
C ALA A 79 11.47 -8.76 0.84
N ASP A 80 11.54 -8.77 2.17
CA ASP A 80 11.48 -10.02 2.93
C ASP A 80 10.00 -10.39 3.13
N TRP A 81 9.41 -11.06 2.15
CA TRP A 81 7.99 -11.40 2.18
C TRP A 81 7.61 -12.31 3.37
N GLU A 82 8.51 -13.21 3.78
CA GLU A 82 8.25 -14.07 4.93
C GLU A 82 8.18 -13.24 6.23
N ALA A 83 9.08 -12.28 6.40
CA ALA A 83 9.03 -11.37 7.54
C ALA A 83 7.78 -10.46 7.49
N LEU A 84 7.37 -10.01 6.31
CA LEU A 84 6.14 -9.21 6.18
C LEU A 84 4.90 -10.03 6.53
N GLU A 85 4.81 -11.27 6.07
CA GLU A 85 3.74 -12.20 6.44
C GLU A 85 3.71 -12.46 7.95
N ALA A 86 4.86 -12.70 8.57
CA ALA A 86 4.93 -12.95 10.01
C ALA A 86 4.47 -11.75 10.85
N ASN A 87 4.71 -10.52 10.38
CA ASN A 87 4.38 -9.31 11.13
C ASN A 87 2.99 -8.74 10.82
N HIS A 88 2.50 -8.93 9.60
CA HIS A 88 1.30 -8.24 9.09
C HIS A 88 0.27 -9.18 8.46
N GLY A 89 0.55 -10.48 8.40
CA GLY A 89 -0.30 -11.46 7.75
C GLY A 89 -1.70 -11.55 8.35
N ASP A 90 -1.80 -11.54 9.69
CA ASP A 90 -3.08 -11.57 10.40
C ASP A 90 -3.93 -10.32 10.11
N THR A 91 -3.29 -9.16 9.95
CA THR A 91 -3.98 -7.92 9.56
C THR A 91 -4.39 -7.97 8.11
N ALA A 92 -3.53 -8.45 7.21
CA ALA A 92 -3.88 -8.62 5.79
C ALA A 92 -5.07 -9.58 5.60
N ASP A 93 -5.18 -10.63 6.42
CA ASP A 93 -6.32 -11.57 6.42
C ASP A 93 -7.65 -10.92 6.81
N GLN A 94 -7.64 -9.86 7.61
CA GLN A 94 -8.87 -9.16 7.99
C GLN A 94 -9.50 -8.38 6.82
N HIS A 95 -8.71 -8.11 5.77
CA HIS A 95 -9.15 -7.34 4.61
C HIS A 95 -9.43 -8.21 3.37
N LEU A 96 -8.97 -9.46 3.32
CA LEU A 96 -9.15 -10.38 2.18
C LEU A 96 -10.38 -11.28 2.36
#